data_AF-A0A5P2X4C6-F1
#
_entry.id   AF-A0A5P2X4C6-F1
#
_cell.length_a   1.000
_cell.length_b   1.000
_cell.length_c   1.000
_cell.angle_alpha   90.00
_cell.angle_beta   90.00
_cell.angle_gamma   90.00
#
_symmetry.space_group_name_H-M   'P 1'
#
loop_
_entity.id
_entity.type
_entity.pdbx_description
1 polymer ?
#
loop_
_entity_poly.entity_id
_entity_poly.type
_entity_poly.pdbx_seq_one_letter_code
_entity_poly.pdbx_strand_id
1 'polypeptide(L)'
;MLSFNIPVAPGENPEAVARTQILWKAHVKQVHLQRPILFTVTRITDSFNTLAKVMGLPQDPEPRQYYRVDARTNDCPGDKSVGA
;
A
#
# COMPACT_ATOMS: atom_id res chain seq x y z
N MET A 1 4.56 -10.92 -0.20
CA MET A 1 3.34 -10.07 -0.18
C MET A 1 3.75 -8.63 -0.42
N LEU A 2 3.04 -7.89 -1.28
CA LEU A 2 3.30 -6.47 -1.53
C LEU A 2 2.37 -5.61 -0.66
N SER A 3 2.95 -4.84 0.27
CA SER A 3 2.22 -3.89 1.11
C SER A 3 2.71 -2.47 0.86
N PHE A 4 1.78 -1.52 0.75
CA PHE A 4 2.10 -0.09 0.63
C PHE A 4 0.92 0.78 1.09
N ASN A 5 1.20 2.04 1.42
CA ASN A 5 0.19 3.01 1.82
C ASN A 5 -0.14 3.94 0.65
N ILE A 6 -1.41 4.33 0.52
CA ILE A 6 -1.87 5.34 -0.43
C ILE A 6 -2.60 6.46 0.34
N PRO A 7 -2.28 7.73 0.07
CA PRO A 7 -3.14 8.84 0.44
C PRO A 7 -4.31 8.93 -0.54
N VAL A 8 -5.51 9.13 -0.03
CA VAL A 8 -6.75 9.25 -0.82
C VAL A 8 -7.47 10.54 -0.42
N ALA A 9 -7.93 11.29 -1.42
CA ALA A 9 -8.67 12.53 -1.18
C ALA A 9 -10.08 12.24 -0.63
N PRO A 10 -10.70 13.17 0.13
CA PRO A 10 -12.08 13.01 0.55
C PRO A 10 -13.03 12.80 -0.64
N GLY A 11 -13.83 11.74 -0.61
CA GLY A 11 -14.81 11.43 -1.67
C GLY A 11 -14.26 10.62 -2.85
N GLU A 12 -12.95 10.39 -2.92
CA GLU A 12 -12.33 9.55 -3.94
C GLU A 12 -12.45 8.05 -3.58
N ASN A 13 -12.60 7.18 -4.59
CA ASN A 13 -12.67 5.73 -4.37
C ASN A 13 -11.27 5.15 -4.10
N PRO A 14 -10.99 4.62 -2.90
CA PRO A 14 -9.66 4.12 -2.55
C PRO A 14 -9.27 2.88 -3.36
N GLU A 15 -10.22 2.06 -3.83
CA GLU A 15 -9.91 0.93 -4.70
C GLU A 15 -9.44 1.37 -6.08
N ALA A 16 -10.01 2.44 -6.63
CA ALA A 16 -9.60 2.97 -7.93
C ALA A 16 -8.16 3.48 -7.87
N VAL A 17 -7.80 4.21 -6.80
CA VAL A 17 -6.43 4.67 -6.55
C VAL A 17 -5.47 3.49 -6.32
N ALA A 18 -5.89 2.47 -5.58
CA ALA A 18 -5.08 1.26 -5.38
C ALA A 18 -4.77 0.55 -6.71
N ARG A 19 -5.76 0.45 -7.62
CA ARG A 19 -5.60 -0.18 -8.93
C ARG A 19 -4.59 0.54 -9.83
N THR A 20 -4.58 1.88 -9.81
CA THR A 20 -3.63 2.64 -10.63
C THR A 20 -2.20 2.52 -10.09
N GLN A 21 -2.03 2.41 -8.77
CA GLN A 21 -0.70 2.38 -8.16
C GLN A 21 -0.10 0.98 -8.02
N ILE A 22 -0.89 -0.08 -7.90
CA ILE A 22 -0.40 -1.44 -7.59
C ILE A 22 0.61 -1.95 -8.62
N LEU A 23 0.36 -1.73 -9.92
CA LEU A 23 1.25 -2.17 -10.99
C LEU A 23 2.57 -1.39 -10.96
N TRP A 24 2.49 -0.07 -10.76
CA TRP A 24 3.68 0.77 -10.64
C TRP A 24 4.51 0.38 -9.42
N LYS A 25 3.88 0.17 -8.26
CA LYS A 25 4.55 -0.29 -7.03
C LYS A 25 5.19 -1.66 -7.21
N ALA A 26 4.52 -2.59 -7.88
CA ALA A 26 5.06 -3.91 -8.18
C ALA A 26 6.29 -3.82 -9.09
N HIS A 27 6.23 -2.98 -10.12
CA HIS A 27 7.35 -2.72 -11.01
C HIS A 27 8.55 -2.09 -10.28
N VAL A 28 8.33 -1.03 -9.51
CA VAL A 28 9.41 -0.36 -8.75
C VAL A 28 10.09 -1.31 -7.76
N LYS A 29 9.33 -2.20 -7.12
CA LYS A 29 9.85 -3.20 -6.18
C LYS A 29 10.32 -4.49 -6.84
N GLN A 30 10.23 -4.60 -8.17
CA GLN A 30 10.60 -5.79 -8.94
C GLN A 30 9.92 -7.09 -8.43
N VAL A 31 8.65 -6.99 -8.01
CA VAL A 31 7.87 -8.13 -7.49
C VAL A 31 6.81 -8.57 -8.49
N HIS A 32 6.63 -9.89 -8.61
CA HIS A 32 5.58 -10.48 -9.44
C HIS A 32 4.28 -10.60 -8.66
N LEU A 33 3.22 -9.93 -9.11
CA LEU A 33 1.88 -10.06 -8.53
C LEU A 33 1.27 -11.41 -8.90
N GLN A 34 0.58 -12.02 -7.92
CA GLN A 34 -0.21 -13.23 -8.18
C GLN A 34 -1.39 -12.88 -9.11
N ARG A 35 -1.71 -13.77 -10.05
CA ARG A 35 -2.86 -13.62 -10.96
C ARG A 35 -4.01 -14.57 -10.54
N PRO A 36 -5.29 -14.13 -10.57
CA PRO A 36 -5.74 -12.76 -10.82
C PRO A 36 -5.24 -11.79 -9.73
N ILE A 37 -5.07 -10.51 -10.09
CA ILE A 37 -4.57 -9.51 -9.14
C ILE A 37 -5.66 -9.25 -8.10
N LEU A 38 -5.46 -9.83 -6.91
CA LEU A 38 -6.31 -9.63 -5.74
C LEU A 38 -5.56 -8.77 -4.73
N PHE A 39 -6.22 -7.71 -4.26
CA PHE A 39 -5.70 -6.83 -3.23
C PHE A 39 -6.79 -6.46 -2.24
N THR A 40 -6.38 -6.15 -1.02
CA THR A 40 -7.26 -5.65 0.05
C THR A 40 -6.88 -4.21 0.38
N VAL A 41 -7.88 -3.37 0.58
CA VAL A 41 -7.69 -1.97 0.94
C VAL A 41 -8.22 -1.77 2.36
N THR A 42 -7.34 -1.44 3.30
CA THR A 42 -7.67 -1.27 4.71
C THR A 42 -7.47 0.18 5.11
N ARG A 43 -8.48 0.80 5.72
CA ARG A 43 -8.33 2.17 6.24
C ARG A 43 -7.41 2.16 7.45
N ILE A 44 -6.40 3.03 7.44
CA ILE A 44 -5.41 3.17 8.54
C ILE A 44 -5.28 4.62 9.01
N THR A 45 -6.25 5.48 8.66
CA THR A 45 -6.22 6.92 8.94
C THR A 45 -6.02 7.19 10.43
N ASP A 46 -6.75 6.50 11.31
CA ASP A 46 -6.68 6.73 12.76
C ASP A 46 -5.32 6.32 13.34
N SER A 47 -4.77 5.20 12.88
CA SER A 47 -3.42 4.76 13.26
C SER A 47 -2.36 5.75 12.80
N PHE A 48 -2.51 6.31 11.59
CA PHE A 48 -1.59 7.30 11.05
C PHE A 48 -1.67 8.63 11.81
N ASN A 49 -2.87 9.08 12.15
CA ASN A 49 -3.11 10.29 12.94
C ASN A 49 -2.56 10.15 14.37
N THR A 50 -2.71 8.96 14.97
CA THR A 50 -2.16 8.65 16.29
C THR A 50 -0.63 8.72 16.25
N LEU A 51 -0.01 8.11 15.24
CA LEU A 51 1.44 8.18 15.05
C LEU A 51 1.94 9.61 14.82
N ALA A 52 1.26 10.39 13.97
CA ALA A 52 1.60 11.79 13.72
C ALA A 52 1.54 12.62 15.00
N LYS A 53 0.53 12.39 15.85
CA LYS A 53 0.40 13.02 17.16
C LYS A 53 1.56 12.65 18.10
N VAL A 54 1.94 11.37 18.16
CA VAL A 54 3.08 10.91 18.97
C VAL A 54 4.40 11.53 18.50
N MET A 55 4.57 11.70 17.18
CA MET A 55 5.76 12.31 16.59
C MET A 55 5.75 13.86 16.63
N GLY A 56 4.70 14.48 17.16
CA GLY A 56 4.58 15.94 17.21
C GLY A 56 4.44 16.62 15.85
N LEU A 57 3.98 15.89 14.83
CA LEU A 57 3.75 16.46 13.50
C LEU A 57 2.46 17.29 13.47
N PRO A 58 2.45 18.42 12.72
CA PRO A 58 1.25 19.22 12.56
C PRO A 58 0.13 18.38 11.93
N GLN A 59 -1.07 18.46 12.51
CA GLN A 59 -2.26 17.80 11.98
C GLN A 59 -2.75 18.61 10.77
N ASP A 60 -2.85 17.96 9.61
CA ASP A 60 -3.28 18.59 8.36
C ASP A 60 -4.76 19.03 8.51
N PRO A 61 -5.13 20.28 8.16
CA PRO A 61 -6.50 20.78 8.27
C PRO A 61 -7.49 20.06 7.34
N GLU A 62 -7.02 19.46 6.25
CA GLU A 62 -7.79 18.52 5.43
C GLU A 62 -7.19 17.12 5.60
N PRO A 63 -7.76 16.26 6.47
CA PRO A 63 -7.15 14.97 6.77
C PRO A 63 -7.25 14.06 5.55
N ARG A 64 -6.17 13.97 4.79
CA ARG A 64 -5.99 12.95 3.76
C ARG A 64 -6.28 11.59 4.40
N GLN A 65 -7.10 10.79 3.73
CA GLN A 65 -7.41 9.47 4.24
C GLN A 65 -6.31 8.51 3.82
N TYR A 66 -5.63 7.93 4.80
CA TYR A 66 -4.60 6.94 4.54
C TYR A 66 -5.20 5.54 4.52
N TYR A 67 -4.87 4.81 3.46
CA TYR A 67 -5.24 3.41 3.28
C TYR A 67 -3.98 2.56 3.06
N ARG A 68 -3.99 1.37 3.63
CA ARG A 68 -3.01 0.32 3.37
C ARG A 68 -3.56 -0.61 2.29
N VAL A 69 -2.75 -0.88 1.28
CA VAL A 69 -3.02 -1.84 0.23
C VAL A 69 -2.13 -3.05 0.43
N ASP A 70 -2.73 -4.23 0.51
CA ASP A 70 -2.03 -5.51 0.61
C ASP A 70 -2.39 -6.38 -0.59
N ALA A 71 -1.38 -6.78 -1.36
CA ALA A 71 -1.54 -7.59 -2.56
C ALA A 71 -0.68 -8.86 -2.51
N ARG A 72 -1.24 -9.96 -3.02
CA ARG A 72 -0.51 -11.23 -3.08
C ARG A 72 0.56 -11.19 -4.17
N THR A 73 1.72 -11.74 -3.85
CA THR A 73 2.86 -11.85 -4.77
C THR A 73 3.22 -13.32 -4.92
N ASN A 74 3.73 -13.67 -6.09
CA ASN A 74 4.40 -14.96 -6.28
C ASN A 74 5.88 -14.79 -5.95
N ASP A 75 6.50 -15.85 -5.43
CA ASP A 75 7.96 -15.90 -5.34
C ASP A 75 8.53 -15.98 -6.75
N CYS A 76 9.53 -15.15 -7.05
CA CYS A 76 10.21 -15.17 -8.34
C CYS A 76 10.97 -16.50 -8.48
N PRO A 77 10.75 -17.29 -9.54
CA PRO A 77 11.58 -18.46 -9.82
C PRO A 77 12.97 -17.97 -10.29
N GLY A 78 13.87 -17.73 -9.34
CA GLY A 78 15.20 -17.17 -9.61
C GLY A 78 15.91 -16.63 -8.38
N ASP A 79 15.21 -16.41 -7.27
CA ASP A 79 15.83 -16.01 -6.01
C ASP A 79 16.43 -17.23 -5.30
N LYS A 80 17.58 -17.70 -5.80
CA LYS A 80 18.44 -18.71 -5.15
C LYS A 80 19.21 -18.10 -3.97
N SER A 81 18.61 -17.20 -3.20
CA SER A 81 19.20 -16.70 -1.94
C SER A 81 18.84 -17.58 -0.73
N VAL A 82 18.14 -18.69 -0.95
CA VAL A 82 17.98 -19.75 0.06
C VAL A 82 18.83 -20.97 -0.33
N GLY A 83 20.10 -20.91 0.09
CA GLY A 83 20.95 -22.09 0.33
C GLY A 83 21.59 -22.78 -0.87
N ALA A 84 22.84 -22.44 -1.16
CA ALA A 84 23.88 -23.40 -1.55
C ALA A 84 25.24 -22.91 -1.04
#